data_AF-A0A1I4EHN6-F1
#
_entry.id   AF-A0A1I4EHN6-F1
#
_cell.length_a   1.000
_cell.length_b   1.000
_cell.length_c   1.000
_cell.angle_alpha   90.00
_cell.angle_beta   90.00
_cell.angle_gamma   90.00
#
_symmetry.space_group_name_H-M   'P 1'
#
loop_
_entity.id
_entity.type
_entity.pdbx_description
1 polymer ?
#
loop_
_entity_poly.entity_id
_entity_poly.type
_entity_poly.pdbx_seq_one_letter_code
_entity_poly.pdbx_strand_id
1 'polypeptide(L)'
;MVKNMFKKVKVYKEINAVLHRITMKREFALITTAEEIDQSDNDSPDFLFLIDKSGAKDLLYIGDKVYSRECFDKETCLSKILKKYPNLEKDDVSFPTINNLYKIAADRILEITFNDDRREKINRKWINDYLQIGTNEGEWYMTDDFSAINIQLQKIGERQENSITSTIERTVDPAKFEIYDRLMKVLYDSGKEEHYGDAYCIEYSIIYANQEYRYYLMYFFSNHNWCSDPSNILNVCVTATIVHGIFDSKDVRFTHPSKKTYCKDNGDEYLMVLLTMDNDVSIKFVSIGKDNSEKQSAGDVAGNRVYDNLIDFTVWLSAFHQEIYMA
;
A
#
# COMPACT_ATOMS: atom_id res chain seq x y z
N MET A 1 10.00 -23.12 19.81
CA MET A 1 8.91 -22.13 19.85
C MET A 1 8.90 -21.39 18.53
N VAL A 2 7.91 -21.66 17.67
CA VAL A 2 7.69 -20.84 16.47
C VAL A 2 7.15 -19.51 16.98
N LYS A 3 7.92 -18.43 16.85
CA LYS A 3 7.37 -17.07 17.04
C LYS A 3 6.20 -16.97 16.06
N ASN A 4 4.97 -16.86 16.56
CA ASN A 4 3.84 -16.47 15.72
C ASN A 4 4.23 -15.15 15.06
N MET A 5 4.56 -15.22 13.77
CA MET A 5 4.92 -14.02 13.04
C MET A 5 3.62 -13.29 12.75
N PHE A 6 3.44 -12.19 13.49
CA PHE A 6 2.33 -11.29 13.32
C PHE A 6 2.29 -10.79 11.88
N LYS A 7 1.13 -10.92 11.25
CA LYS A 7 0.87 -10.41 9.91
C LYS A 7 0.44 -8.98 10.07
N LYS A 8 1.03 -8.09 9.27
CA LYS A 8 0.93 -6.65 9.53
C LYS A 8 0.74 -5.87 8.26
N VAL A 9 0.02 -4.78 8.37
CA VAL A 9 0.04 -3.69 7.41
C VAL A 9 0.95 -2.59 7.93
N LYS A 10 1.83 -2.06 7.09
CA LYS A 10 2.60 -0.85 7.38
C LYS A 10 2.30 0.21 6.35
N VAL A 11 1.95 1.41 6.79
CA VAL A 11 1.70 2.58 5.93
C VAL A 11 2.91 3.51 6.00
N TYR A 12 3.43 3.89 4.84
CA TYR A 12 4.64 4.69 4.68
C TYR A 12 4.36 6.12 4.23
N LYS A 13 3.32 6.32 3.40
CA LYS A 13 2.95 7.62 2.84
C LYS A 13 1.46 7.90 3.06
N GLU A 14 1.10 9.18 3.16
CA GLU A 14 -0.27 9.65 3.43
C GLU A 14 -0.87 9.12 4.75
N ILE A 15 -0.02 8.93 5.77
CA ILE A 15 -0.45 8.48 7.10
C ILE A 15 -1.50 9.44 7.70
N ASN A 16 -1.40 10.74 7.44
CA ASN A 16 -2.39 11.70 7.91
C ASN A 16 -3.78 11.46 7.31
N ALA A 17 -3.87 11.15 6.01
CA ALA A 17 -5.14 10.83 5.35
C ALA A 17 -5.76 9.55 5.94
N VAL A 18 -4.91 8.55 6.19
CA VAL A 18 -5.31 7.31 6.87
C VAL A 18 -5.80 7.58 8.29
N LEU A 19 -5.01 8.27 9.11
CA LEU A 19 -5.36 8.60 10.49
C LEU A 19 -6.64 9.42 10.55
N HIS A 20 -6.84 10.36 9.62
CA HIS A 20 -8.07 11.11 9.51
C HIS A 20 -9.27 10.17 9.36
N ARG A 21 -9.23 9.27 8.37
CA ARG A 21 -10.32 8.32 8.07
C ARG A 21 -10.63 7.40 9.25
N ILE A 22 -9.59 6.90 9.91
CA ILE A 22 -9.74 6.01 11.08
C ILE A 22 -10.37 6.76 12.26
N THR A 23 -9.94 7.99 12.52
CA THR A 23 -10.28 8.70 13.77
C THR A 23 -11.48 9.65 13.66
N MET A 24 -11.90 10.03 12.46
CA MET A 24 -12.93 11.07 12.23
C MET A 24 -14.25 10.82 12.99
N LYS A 25 -14.64 9.55 13.17
CA LYS A 25 -15.87 9.16 13.87
C LYS A 25 -15.63 8.14 14.99
N ARG A 26 -14.43 8.10 15.58
CA ARG A 26 -14.10 7.13 16.64
C ARG A 26 -13.45 7.80 17.84
N GLU A 27 -13.61 7.18 19.01
CA GLU A 27 -12.80 7.48 20.20
C GLU A 27 -11.33 7.16 19.89
N PHE A 28 -10.39 8.00 20.34
CA PHE A 28 -8.96 7.68 20.24
C PHE A 28 -8.14 8.29 21.36
N ALA A 29 -7.06 7.60 21.71
CA ALA A 29 -6.06 8.01 22.70
C ALA A 29 -4.68 7.49 22.30
N LEU A 30 -3.63 8.17 22.76
CA LEU A 30 -2.24 7.74 22.56
C LEU A 30 -1.68 7.24 23.89
N ILE A 31 -1.07 6.06 23.86
CA ILE A 31 -0.46 5.37 25.00
C ILE A 31 1.04 5.26 24.74
N THR A 32 1.85 5.87 25.60
CA THR A 32 3.31 6.03 25.39
C THR A 32 4.15 4.88 25.92
N THR A 33 3.63 4.09 26.86
CA THR A 33 4.29 2.92 27.48
C THR A 33 3.77 1.62 26.87
N ALA A 34 3.88 1.52 25.55
CA ALA A 34 3.27 0.47 24.72
C ALA A 34 3.94 -0.91 24.77
N GLU A 35 4.91 -1.15 25.67
CA GLU A 35 5.81 -2.31 25.55
C GLU A 35 5.16 -3.68 25.88
N GLU A 36 3.91 -3.73 26.36
CA GLU A 36 3.34 -4.99 26.88
C GLU A 36 1.89 -5.31 26.46
N ILE A 37 1.34 -4.71 25.41
CA ILE A 37 -0.03 -5.02 24.97
C ILE A 37 -0.01 -6.17 23.95
N ASP A 38 -0.25 -7.39 24.44
CA ASP A 38 -0.43 -8.58 23.60
C ASP A 38 -1.72 -8.45 22.76
N GLN A 39 -1.57 -8.51 21.45
CA GLN A 39 -2.67 -8.40 20.47
C GLN A 39 -3.24 -9.78 20.07
N SER A 40 -2.88 -10.85 20.77
CA SER A 40 -3.35 -12.20 20.49
C SER A 40 -4.85 -12.41 20.70
N ASP A 41 -5.56 -11.45 21.31
CA ASP A 41 -6.97 -11.58 21.66
C ASP A 41 -7.88 -10.97 20.58
N ASN A 42 -8.68 -11.83 19.95
CA ASN A 42 -9.58 -11.51 18.82
C ASN A 42 -10.71 -10.51 19.14
N ASP A 43 -10.90 -10.18 20.42
CA ASP A 43 -11.90 -9.20 20.90
C ASP A 43 -11.28 -7.81 21.18
N SER A 44 -10.09 -7.53 20.62
CA SER A 44 -9.38 -6.29 20.89
C SER A 44 -9.80 -5.12 20.00
N PRO A 45 -9.96 -3.89 20.55
CA PRO A 45 -10.08 -2.69 19.75
C PRO A 45 -8.86 -2.55 18.83
N ASP A 46 -9.06 -1.89 17.70
CA ASP A 46 -8.01 -1.70 16.69
C ASP A 46 -6.87 -0.89 17.30
N PHE A 47 -5.79 -1.57 17.67
CA PHE A 47 -4.57 -0.95 18.14
C PHE A 47 -3.65 -0.73 16.95
N LEU A 48 -3.22 0.51 16.80
CA LEU A 48 -2.31 0.93 15.74
C LEU A 48 -1.01 1.37 16.39
N PHE A 49 0.13 0.97 15.84
CA PHE A 49 1.42 1.42 16.30
C PHE A 49 1.92 2.55 15.42
N LEU A 50 2.36 3.64 16.04
CA LEU A 50 3.12 4.70 15.39
C LEU A 50 4.60 4.46 15.69
N ILE A 51 5.32 3.93 14.69
CA ILE A 51 6.72 3.52 14.82
C ILE A 51 7.63 4.62 14.31
N ASP A 52 8.58 5.06 15.13
CA ASP A 52 9.58 6.03 14.71
C ASP A 52 10.80 5.38 14.01
N LYS A 53 11.76 6.19 13.57
CA LYS A 53 12.98 5.71 12.90
C LYS A 53 13.89 4.86 13.79
N SER A 54 13.79 4.98 15.12
CA SER A 54 14.53 4.17 16.08
C SER A 54 13.88 2.81 16.34
N GLY A 55 12.62 2.65 15.93
CA GLY A 55 11.79 1.48 16.20
C GLY A 55 10.95 1.59 17.47
N ALA A 56 11.01 2.74 18.17
CA ALA A 56 10.14 3.01 19.31
C ALA A 56 8.68 3.13 18.84
N LYS A 57 7.76 2.61 19.64
CA LYS A 57 6.34 2.51 19.29
C LYS A 57 5.49 3.31 20.26
N ASP A 58 4.70 4.22 19.73
CA ASP A 58 3.53 4.73 20.45
C ASP A 58 2.29 3.95 20.02
N LEU A 59 1.41 3.66 20.96
CA LEU A 59 0.19 2.92 20.70
C LEU A 59 -1.00 3.88 20.57
N LEU A 60 -1.63 3.86 19.41
CA LEU A 60 -2.88 4.57 19.15
C LEU A 60 -4.04 3.61 19.41
N TYR A 61 -4.78 3.88 20.48
CA TYR A 61 -6.04 3.21 20.79
C TYR A 61 -7.15 3.79 19.91
N ILE A 62 -7.89 2.91 19.22
CA ILE A 62 -9.11 3.28 18.50
C ILE A 62 -10.32 2.58 19.13
N GLY A 63 -11.21 3.37 19.74
CA GLY A 63 -12.40 2.89 20.43
C GLY A 63 -13.67 2.92 19.60
N ASP A 64 -14.79 3.09 20.30
CA ASP A 64 -16.14 3.03 19.73
C ASP A 64 -16.43 4.18 18.76
N LYS A 65 -17.45 4.01 17.91
CA LYS A 65 -17.95 5.10 17.06
C LYS A 65 -18.60 6.18 17.91
N VAL A 66 -18.29 7.44 17.60
CA VAL A 66 -18.90 8.62 18.24
C VAL A 66 -19.72 9.41 17.23
N TYR A 67 -20.86 9.94 17.66
CA TYR A 67 -21.76 10.74 16.81
C TYR A 67 -21.13 12.07 16.38
N SER A 68 -20.33 12.68 17.26
CA SER A 68 -19.53 13.88 16.97
C SER A 68 -18.32 13.92 17.90
N ARG A 69 -17.33 14.77 17.58
CA ARG A 69 -16.15 14.92 18.43
C ARG A 69 -16.42 15.66 19.74
N GLU A 70 -17.50 16.42 19.79
CA GLU A 70 -17.97 17.12 21.00
C GLU A 70 -18.62 16.15 22.00
N CYS A 71 -19.19 15.04 21.51
CA CYS A 71 -19.74 13.97 22.35
C CYS A 71 -18.66 13.01 22.91
N PHE A 72 -17.37 13.29 22.67
CA PHE A 72 -16.29 12.43 23.15
C PHE A 72 -16.01 12.65 24.63
N ASP A 73 -16.41 11.70 25.47
CA ASP A 73 -16.10 11.68 26.90
C ASP A 73 -14.74 11.00 27.15
N LYS A 74 -13.74 11.83 27.48
CA LYS A 74 -12.37 11.39 27.77
C LYS A 74 -12.29 10.51 29.02
N GLU A 75 -13.10 10.78 30.05
CA GLU A 75 -13.07 10.00 31.30
C GLU A 75 -13.66 8.61 31.09
N THR A 76 -14.74 8.52 30.33
CA THR A 76 -15.32 7.23 29.92
C THR A 76 -14.32 6.44 29.06
N CYS A 77 -13.65 7.08 28.09
CA CYS A 77 -12.63 6.44 27.26
C CYS A 77 -11.43 5.96 28.10
N LEU A 78 -10.91 6.81 29.01
CA LEU A 78 -9.82 6.46 29.92
C LEU A 78 -10.19 5.27 30.81
N SER A 79 -11.40 5.27 31.36
CA SER A 79 -11.91 4.16 32.17
C SER A 79 -11.96 2.83 31.38
N LYS A 80 -12.37 2.85 30.11
CA LYS A 80 -12.32 1.67 29.22
C LYS A 80 -10.89 1.17 29.03
N ILE A 81 -9.94 2.09 28.76
CA ILE A 81 -8.53 1.76 28.55
C ILE A 81 -7.93 1.13 29.82
N LEU A 82 -8.08 1.77 30.98
CA LEU A 82 -7.51 1.30 32.26
C LEU A 82 -8.17 0.00 32.74
N LYS A 83 -9.47 -0.21 32.47
CA LYS A 83 -10.15 -1.48 32.76
C LYS A 83 -9.54 -2.62 31.95
N LYS A 84 -9.15 -2.35 30.70
CA LYS A 84 -8.54 -3.35 29.81
C LYS A 84 -7.05 -3.55 30.08
N TYR A 85 -6.35 -2.48 30.47
CA TYR A 85 -4.91 -2.45 30.75
C TYR A 85 -4.67 -1.86 32.15
N PRO A 86 -4.88 -2.67 33.20
CA PRO A 86 -4.80 -2.18 34.58
C PRO A 86 -3.39 -1.79 35.03
N ASN A 87 -2.37 -2.16 34.25
CA ASN A 87 -0.97 -1.81 34.50
C ASN A 87 -0.62 -0.39 34.02
N LEU A 88 -1.48 0.25 33.23
CA LEU A 88 -1.27 1.62 32.79
C LEU A 88 -1.68 2.59 33.90
N GLU A 89 -0.89 3.65 34.06
CA GLU A 89 -1.25 4.81 34.88
C GLU A 89 -2.01 5.85 34.03
N LYS A 90 -2.69 6.80 34.68
CA LYS A 90 -3.41 7.86 33.97
C LYS A 90 -2.47 8.70 33.10
N ASP A 91 -1.25 8.93 33.56
CA ASP A 91 -0.25 9.76 32.88
C ASP A 91 0.34 9.07 31.64
N ASP A 92 0.15 7.75 31.50
CA ASP A 92 0.53 6.98 30.31
C ASP A 92 -0.42 7.21 29.12
N VAL A 93 -1.61 7.78 29.38
CA VAL A 93 -2.68 7.94 28.38
C VAL A 93 -2.89 9.42 28.08
N SER A 94 -2.71 9.79 26.82
CA SER A 94 -2.96 11.15 26.34
C SER A 94 -4.08 11.20 25.30
N PHE A 95 -4.81 12.32 25.28
CA PHE A 95 -5.91 12.57 24.34
C PHE A 95 -5.55 13.70 23.37
N PRO A 96 -4.70 13.44 22.36
CA PRO A 96 -4.32 14.47 21.40
C PRO A 96 -5.51 14.93 20.55
N THR A 97 -5.45 16.17 20.05
CA THR A 97 -6.31 16.59 18.94
C THR A 97 -5.85 15.89 17.65
N ILE A 98 -6.69 15.88 16.62
CA ILE A 98 -6.30 15.29 15.32
C ILE A 98 -5.06 15.97 14.72
N ASN A 99 -4.95 17.29 14.85
CA ASN A 99 -3.79 18.05 14.40
C ASN A 99 -2.53 17.71 15.21
N ASN A 100 -2.66 17.44 16.51
CA ASN A 100 -1.54 16.97 17.32
C ASN A 100 -1.13 15.55 16.90
N LEU A 101 -2.10 14.68 16.60
CA LEU A 101 -1.82 13.34 16.12
C LEU A 101 -1.07 13.34 14.79
N TYR A 102 -1.42 14.23 13.85
CA TYR A 102 -0.65 14.40 12.60
C TYR A 102 0.80 14.83 12.83
N LYS A 103 1.03 15.72 13.79
CA LYS A 103 2.40 16.13 14.16
C LYS A 103 3.18 14.97 14.78
N ILE A 104 2.53 14.16 15.60
CA ILE A 104 3.15 12.97 16.21
C ILE A 104 3.48 11.93 15.15
N ALA A 105 2.58 11.72 14.19
CA ALA A 105 2.74 10.76 13.09
C ALA A 105 3.71 11.22 11.98
N ALA A 106 4.17 12.48 12.01
CA ALA A 106 5.14 12.97 11.04
C ALA A 106 6.41 12.12 11.08
N ASP A 107 6.86 11.66 9.91
CA ASP A 107 8.02 10.77 9.73
C ASP A 107 7.96 9.41 10.43
N ARG A 108 6.77 8.96 10.84
CA ARG A 108 6.54 7.64 11.44
C ARG A 108 5.96 6.66 10.43
N ILE A 109 5.90 5.39 10.82
CA ILE A 109 5.19 4.32 10.10
C ILE A 109 3.96 3.93 10.92
N LEU A 110 2.79 3.87 10.30
CA LEU A 110 1.61 3.30 10.94
C LEU A 110 1.61 1.78 10.72
N GLU A 111 1.69 1.00 11.80
CA GLU A 111 1.66 -0.46 11.78
C GLU A 111 0.35 -0.98 12.39
N ILE A 112 -0.31 -1.91 11.68
CA ILE A 112 -1.59 -2.51 12.06
C ILE A 112 -1.43 -4.01 12.01
N THR A 113 -1.85 -4.71 13.06
CA THR A 113 -1.76 -6.17 13.12
C THR A 113 -3.07 -6.82 12.72
N PHE A 114 -2.97 -7.94 12.01
CA PHE A 114 -4.12 -8.75 11.61
C PHE A 114 -3.94 -10.21 12.03
N ASN A 115 -5.04 -10.83 12.46
CA ASN A 115 -5.10 -12.23 12.86
C ASN A 115 -5.60 -13.16 11.73
N ASP A 116 -5.60 -12.71 10.47
CA ASP A 116 -6.13 -13.50 9.34
C ASP A 116 -5.06 -14.35 8.65
N ASP A 117 -5.38 -15.57 8.25
CA ASP A 117 -4.42 -16.52 7.63
C ASP A 117 -4.21 -16.33 6.14
N ARG A 118 -4.90 -15.39 5.50
CA ARG A 118 -4.76 -15.13 4.07
C ARG A 118 -4.42 -13.67 3.80
N ARG A 119 -3.38 -13.42 3.02
CA ARG A 119 -2.95 -12.07 2.58
C ARG A 119 -4.12 -11.31 1.96
N GLU A 120 -4.86 -11.97 1.08
CA GLU A 120 -6.10 -11.49 0.46
C GLU A 120 -7.08 -10.87 1.46
N LYS A 121 -7.39 -11.62 2.52
CA LYS A 121 -8.32 -11.19 3.56
C LYS A 121 -7.77 -10.03 4.40
N ILE A 122 -6.45 -10.00 4.62
CA ILE A 122 -5.78 -8.87 5.29
C ILE A 122 -5.93 -7.60 4.44
N ASN A 123 -5.62 -7.68 3.14
CA ASN A 123 -5.70 -6.54 2.23
C ASN A 123 -7.13 -6.00 2.19
N ARG A 124 -8.10 -6.89 2.06
CA ARG A 124 -9.53 -6.55 2.08
C ARG A 124 -9.96 -5.88 3.38
N LYS A 125 -9.58 -6.42 4.55
CA LYS A 125 -9.92 -5.81 5.85
C LYS A 125 -9.27 -4.46 6.02
N TRP A 126 -7.98 -4.32 5.66
CA TRP A 126 -7.27 -3.05 5.66
C TRP A 126 -8.03 -1.96 4.88
N ILE A 127 -8.37 -2.24 3.62
CA ILE A 127 -9.03 -1.24 2.77
C ILE A 127 -10.47 -0.96 3.24
N ASN A 128 -11.22 -1.98 3.67
CA ASN A 128 -12.61 -1.79 4.08
C ASN A 128 -12.72 -1.11 5.45
N ASP A 129 -12.02 -1.64 6.44
CA ASP A 129 -12.24 -1.25 7.83
C ASP A 129 -11.53 0.09 8.14
N TYR A 130 -10.39 0.35 7.51
CA TYR A 130 -9.57 1.52 7.80
C TYR A 130 -9.67 2.62 6.73
N LEU A 131 -9.70 2.28 5.44
CA LEU A 131 -9.80 3.27 4.37
C LEU A 131 -11.25 3.60 3.96
N GLN A 132 -12.19 2.69 4.29
CA GLN A 132 -13.63 2.83 4.04
C GLN A 132 -13.96 3.04 2.56
N ILE A 133 -13.26 2.34 1.67
CA ILE A 133 -13.43 2.45 0.22
C ILE A 133 -14.52 1.47 -0.31
N GLY A 134 -15.06 0.58 0.54
CA GLY A 134 -16.19 -0.29 0.18
C GLY A 134 -17.54 0.40 0.41
N THR A 135 -18.34 0.58 -0.65
CA THR A 135 -19.70 1.13 -0.52
C THR A 135 -20.71 0.11 -0.01
N ASN A 136 -21.76 0.66 0.60
CA ASN A 136 -22.96 0.02 1.12
C ASN A 136 -23.48 -1.17 0.27
N GLU A 137 -24.06 -2.16 0.96
CA GLU A 137 -25.05 -3.11 0.40
C GLU A 137 -24.54 -4.15 -0.63
N GLY A 138 -23.47 -4.86 -0.29
CA GLY A 138 -23.34 -6.28 -0.70
C GLY A 138 -22.83 -6.56 -2.11
N GLU A 139 -22.57 -5.56 -2.95
CA GLU A 139 -21.85 -5.74 -4.21
C GLU A 139 -20.37 -5.36 -4.03
N TRP A 140 -19.52 -6.40 -4.11
CA TRP A 140 -18.11 -6.36 -3.82
C TRP A 140 -17.32 -6.26 -5.11
N TYR A 141 -16.56 -5.19 -5.31
CA TYR A 141 -15.76 -5.02 -6.52
C TYR A 141 -14.26 -5.26 -6.35
N MET A 142 -13.75 -5.43 -5.13
CA MET A 142 -12.31 -5.59 -4.92
C MET A 142 -11.88 -7.05 -4.87
N THR A 143 -11.22 -7.50 -5.94
CA THR A 143 -10.28 -8.63 -5.93
C THR A 143 -8.93 -8.17 -5.38
N ASP A 144 -8.10 -9.11 -4.92
CA ASP A 144 -7.00 -8.86 -3.97
C ASP A 144 -5.88 -7.93 -4.45
N ASP A 145 -5.57 -7.95 -5.74
CA ASP A 145 -4.61 -7.07 -6.40
C ASP A 145 -5.30 -6.60 -7.70
N PHE A 146 -5.66 -5.32 -7.85
CA PHE A 146 -6.24 -4.84 -9.13
C PHE A 146 -5.19 -4.83 -10.23
N SER A 147 -3.94 -4.59 -9.84
CA SER A 147 -2.80 -4.71 -10.71
C SER A 147 -1.59 -5.26 -9.96
N ALA A 148 -0.79 -6.09 -10.62
CA ALA A 148 0.43 -6.66 -10.06
C ALA A 148 1.62 -6.33 -10.96
N ILE A 149 2.60 -5.60 -10.43
CA ILE A 149 3.88 -5.34 -11.08
C ILE A 149 4.93 -6.30 -10.51
N ASN A 150 5.65 -6.99 -11.39
CA ASN A 150 6.82 -7.80 -11.03
C ASN A 150 8.06 -7.29 -11.77
N ILE A 151 9.10 -6.98 -11.01
CA ILE A 151 10.37 -6.50 -11.51
C ILE A 151 11.37 -7.65 -11.47
N GLN A 152 11.86 -8.10 -12.62
CA GLN A 152 12.90 -9.12 -12.68
C GLN A 152 14.28 -8.47 -12.75
N LEU A 153 15.11 -8.76 -11.76
CA LEU A 153 16.44 -8.19 -11.59
C LEU A 153 17.51 -9.27 -11.73
N GLN A 154 18.58 -8.99 -12.46
CA GLN A 154 19.74 -9.85 -12.55
C GLN A 154 20.99 -9.08 -12.12
N LYS A 155 21.87 -9.71 -11.36
CA LYS A 155 23.06 -9.02 -10.81
C LYS A 155 24.02 -8.60 -11.95
N ILE A 156 24.62 -7.42 -11.80
CA ILE A 156 25.72 -6.96 -12.65
C ILE A 156 27.02 -7.13 -11.87
N GLY A 157 28.07 -7.66 -12.50
CA GLY A 157 29.37 -7.81 -11.87
C GLY A 157 30.32 -8.68 -12.69
N GLU A 158 31.40 -9.14 -12.07
CA GLU A 158 32.35 -10.03 -12.74
C GLU A 158 31.73 -11.41 -12.99
N ARG A 159 31.66 -11.80 -14.26
CA ARG A 159 31.11 -13.10 -14.66
C ARG A 159 32.11 -14.20 -14.33
N GLN A 160 31.87 -14.95 -13.25
CA GLN A 160 32.62 -16.17 -12.94
C GLN A 160 32.10 -17.36 -13.77
N GLU A 161 32.96 -18.34 -14.09
CA GLU A 161 32.63 -19.49 -14.95
C GLU A 161 31.43 -20.34 -14.46
N ASN A 162 31.05 -20.22 -13.18
CA ASN A 162 29.89 -20.88 -12.56
C ASN A 162 28.73 -19.91 -12.22
N SER A 163 28.65 -18.73 -12.85
CA SER A 163 27.71 -17.69 -12.43
C SER A 163 26.22 -18.08 -12.52
N ILE A 164 25.85 -18.96 -13.45
CA ILE A 164 24.48 -19.46 -13.62
C ILE A 164 24.01 -20.26 -12.39
N THR A 165 24.91 -20.99 -11.71
CA THR A 165 24.59 -21.78 -10.52
C THR A 165 24.76 -21.01 -9.21
N SER A 166 25.32 -19.80 -9.24
CA SER A 166 25.71 -19.03 -8.04
C SER A 166 24.60 -18.18 -7.42
N THR A 167 23.63 -17.74 -8.20
CA THR A 167 22.48 -16.94 -7.77
C THR A 167 21.25 -17.84 -7.75
N ILE A 168 20.47 -17.85 -6.67
CA ILE A 168 19.21 -18.61 -6.59
C ILE A 168 18.06 -17.63 -6.86
N GLU A 169 17.09 -18.04 -7.69
CA GLU A 169 15.88 -17.26 -7.88
C GLU A 169 15.19 -17.02 -6.54
N ARG A 170 14.93 -15.75 -6.23
CA ARG A 170 14.28 -15.39 -4.98
C ARG A 170 13.49 -14.10 -5.10
N THR A 171 12.33 -14.09 -4.48
CA THR A 171 11.54 -12.88 -4.29
C THR A 171 12.16 -12.05 -3.17
N VAL A 172 12.24 -10.75 -3.39
CA VAL A 172 12.84 -9.78 -2.49
C VAL A 172 11.91 -8.58 -2.34
N ASP A 173 12.06 -7.86 -1.24
CA ASP A 173 11.35 -6.59 -1.07
C ASP A 173 11.85 -5.58 -2.12
N PRO A 174 10.99 -5.12 -3.05
CA PRO A 174 11.39 -4.19 -4.09
C PRO A 174 11.88 -2.85 -3.52
N ALA A 175 11.44 -2.46 -2.32
CA ALA A 175 11.88 -1.22 -1.68
C ALA A 175 13.37 -1.19 -1.34
N LYS A 176 14.07 -2.33 -1.43
CA LYS A 176 15.54 -2.38 -1.33
C LYS A 176 16.28 -1.85 -2.56
N PHE A 177 15.58 -1.66 -3.67
CA PHE A 177 16.19 -1.26 -4.94
C PHE A 177 15.75 0.14 -5.31
N GLU A 178 16.67 0.91 -5.88
CA GLU A 178 16.38 2.28 -6.33
C GLU A 178 15.31 2.33 -7.45
N ILE A 179 15.15 1.26 -8.23
CA ILE A 179 14.14 1.19 -9.29
C ILE A 179 12.71 1.26 -8.74
N TYR A 180 12.50 0.77 -7.51
CA TYR A 180 11.23 0.92 -6.82
C TYR A 180 10.93 2.39 -6.53
N ASP A 181 11.93 3.17 -6.08
CA ASP A 181 11.75 4.60 -5.82
C ASP A 181 11.39 5.36 -7.12
N ARG A 182 12.01 5.00 -8.24
CA ARG A 182 11.64 5.54 -9.57
C ARG A 182 10.24 5.13 -9.99
N LEU A 183 9.85 3.87 -9.80
CA LEU A 183 8.50 3.39 -10.12
C LEU A 183 7.44 4.09 -9.26
N MET A 184 7.67 4.20 -7.95
CA MET A 184 6.76 4.90 -7.03
C MET A 184 6.64 6.37 -7.40
N LYS A 185 7.74 7.00 -7.82
CA LYS A 185 7.70 8.37 -8.35
C LYS A 185 6.82 8.47 -9.60
N VAL A 186 6.96 7.56 -10.57
CA VAL A 186 6.11 7.52 -11.77
C VAL A 186 4.63 7.38 -11.40
N LEU A 187 4.29 6.43 -10.52
CA LEU A 187 2.91 6.23 -10.05
C LEU A 187 2.38 7.47 -9.29
N TYR A 188 3.23 8.11 -8.48
CA TYR A 188 2.84 9.31 -7.73
C TYR A 188 2.66 10.54 -8.60
N ASP A 189 3.58 10.81 -9.51
CA ASP A 189 3.48 11.93 -10.44
C ASP A 189 2.24 11.76 -11.33
N SER A 190 1.99 10.55 -11.83
CA SER A 190 0.78 10.20 -12.58
C SER A 190 -0.49 10.41 -11.75
N GLY A 191 -0.50 9.96 -10.50
CA GLY A 191 -1.64 10.18 -9.60
C GLY A 191 -1.90 11.65 -9.33
N LYS A 192 -0.84 12.42 -9.10
CA LYS A 192 -0.93 13.84 -8.75
C LYS A 192 -1.46 14.70 -9.88
N GLU A 193 -1.02 14.45 -11.10
CA GLU A 193 -1.47 15.18 -12.29
C GLU A 193 -2.95 14.92 -12.58
N GLU A 194 -3.44 13.72 -12.26
CA GLU A 194 -4.81 13.27 -12.53
C GLU A 194 -5.75 13.41 -11.32
N HIS A 195 -5.33 14.07 -10.23
CA HIS A 195 -6.15 14.24 -9.02
C HIS A 195 -7.30 15.24 -9.21
N TYR A 196 -8.52 14.75 -9.04
CA TYR A 196 -9.73 15.56 -8.83
C TYR A 196 -10.22 15.39 -7.37
N GLY A 197 -10.66 16.47 -6.71
CA GLY A 197 -11.32 16.41 -5.40
C GLY A 197 -10.50 15.81 -4.24
N ASP A 198 -11.10 14.91 -3.45
CA ASP A 198 -10.52 14.25 -2.26
C ASP A 198 -9.65 13.01 -2.61
N ALA A 199 -9.03 13.01 -3.78
CA ALA A 199 -8.16 11.91 -4.23
C ALA A 199 -6.91 11.77 -3.36
N TYR A 200 -6.42 10.54 -3.19
CA TYR A 200 -5.23 10.25 -2.37
C TYR A 200 -4.46 9.03 -2.89
N CYS A 201 -3.17 8.99 -2.56
CA CYS A 201 -2.28 7.89 -2.89
C CYS A 201 -1.58 7.35 -1.63
N ILE A 202 -1.87 6.11 -1.24
CA ILE A 202 -1.28 5.48 -0.05
C ILE A 202 -0.24 4.46 -0.49
N GLU A 203 0.99 4.65 -0.01
CA GLU A 203 2.02 3.61 -0.05
C GLU A 203 1.97 2.80 1.24
N TYR A 204 1.74 1.51 1.13
CA TYR A 204 1.69 0.59 2.27
C TYR A 204 2.33 -0.77 1.91
N SER A 205 2.47 -1.64 2.90
CA SER A 205 2.90 -3.02 2.69
C SER A 205 2.08 -3.98 3.52
N ILE A 206 2.02 -5.24 3.07
CA ILE A 206 1.51 -6.36 3.84
C ILE A 206 2.68 -7.30 4.12
N ILE A 207 2.99 -7.53 5.40
CA ILE A 207 3.97 -8.53 5.82
C ILE A 207 3.24 -9.84 6.07
N TYR A 208 3.50 -10.83 5.21
CA TYR A 208 2.88 -12.15 5.25
C TYR A 208 3.89 -13.23 4.85
N ALA A 209 3.91 -14.36 5.57
CA ALA A 209 4.80 -15.50 5.30
C ALA A 209 6.30 -15.15 5.12
N ASN A 210 6.83 -14.25 5.97
CA ASN A 210 8.21 -13.73 5.89
C ASN A 210 8.52 -12.85 4.68
N GLN A 211 7.49 -12.44 3.93
CA GLN A 211 7.63 -11.57 2.78
C GLN A 211 6.88 -10.26 3.02
N GLU A 212 7.46 -9.16 2.53
CA GLU A 212 6.83 -7.85 2.53
C GLU A 212 6.37 -7.53 1.12
N TYR A 213 5.05 -7.51 0.92
CA TYR A 213 4.41 -7.16 -0.34
C TYR A 213 4.14 -5.66 -0.33
N ARG A 214 4.72 -4.92 -1.28
CA ARG A 214 4.56 -3.46 -1.37
C ARG A 214 3.33 -3.13 -2.20
N TYR A 215 2.56 -2.16 -1.74
CA TYR A 215 1.34 -1.74 -2.38
C TYR A 215 1.32 -0.23 -2.57
N TYR A 216 0.78 0.17 -3.72
CA TYR A 216 0.48 1.55 -4.03
C TYR A 216 -1.01 1.66 -4.38
N LEU A 217 -1.78 2.22 -3.46
CA LEU A 217 -3.21 2.42 -3.63
C LEU A 217 -3.49 3.86 -4.05
N MET A 218 -4.13 4.02 -5.20
CA MET A 218 -4.61 5.28 -5.71
C MET A 218 -6.14 5.29 -5.67
N TYR A 219 -6.71 6.36 -5.15
CA TYR A 219 -8.14 6.62 -5.18
C TYR A 219 -8.39 7.95 -5.89
N PHE A 220 -9.23 7.94 -6.93
CA PHE A 220 -9.59 9.11 -7.73
C PHE A 220 -11.05 9.50 -7.52
N PHE A 221 -11.36 10.79 -7.59
CA PHE A 221 -12.75 11.28 -7.64
C PHE A 221 -13.17 11.46 -9.09
N SER A 222 -14.31 10.90 -9.51
CA SER A 222 -14.89 11.19 -10.82
C SER A 222 -16.03 12.21 -10.68
N ASN A 223 -16.07 13.21 -11.58
CA ASN A 223 -17.16 14.19 -11.65
C ASN A 223 -18.41 13.63 -12.34
N HIS A 224 -18.31 12.46 -12.96
CA HIS A 224 -19.49 11.67 -13.34
C HIS A 224 -19.97 10.91 -12.11
N ASN A 225 -21.28 10.65 -12.01
CA ASN A 225 -21.95 10.08 -10.84
C ASN A 225 -21.53 8.60 -10.60
N TRP A 226 -20.24 8.38 -10.37
CA TRP A 226 -19.47 7.13 -10.33
C TRP A 226 -19.00 6.82 -8.91
N CYS A 227 -19.71 7.32 -7.90
CA CYS A 227 -19.40 7.15 -6.48
C CYS A 227 -19.38 5.67 -6.01
N SER A 228 -19.59 4.72 -6.93
CA SER A 228 -19.74 3.29 -6.69
C SER A 228 -18.99 2.39 -7.69
N ASP A 229 -18.15 2.93 -8.59
CA ASP A 229 -17.45 2.13 -9.62
C ASP A 229 -16.00 1.78 -9.19
N PRO A 230 -15.58 0.50 -9.18
CA PRO A 230 -14.20 0.07 -8.90
C PRO A 230 -13.13 0.69 -9.81
N SER A 231 -13.51 1.26 -10.94
CA SER A 231 -12.60 1.94 -11.88
C SER A 231 -11.88 3.15 -11.26
N ASN A 232 -12.36 3.66 -10.12
CA ASN A 232 -11.76 4.79 -9.38
C ASN A 232 -10.70 4.37 -8.36
N ILE A 233 -10.37 3.08 -8.26
CA ILE A 233 -9.40 2.53 -7.32
C ILE A 233 -8.35 1.75 -8.10
N LEU A 234 -7.09 2.12 -7.96
CA LEU A 234 -5.98 1.33 -8.47
C LEU A 234 -5.12 0.86 -7.30
N ASN A 235 -5.20 -0.43 -6.96
CA ASN A 235 -4.35 -1.04 -5.93
C ASN A 235 -3.26 -1.88 -6.60
N VAL A 236 -2.06 -1.31 -6.71
CA VAL A 236 -0.92 -1.94 -7.39
C VAL A 236 -0.05 -2.68 -6.39
N CYS A 237 0.03 -4.01 -6.48
CA CYS A 237 1.01 -4.80 -5.75
C CYS A 237 2.34 -4.81 -6.53
N VAL A 238 3.44 -4.40 -5.92
CA VAL A 238 4.77 -4.42 -6.51
C VAL A 238 5.63 -5.49 -5.85
N THR A 239 6.25 -6.33 -6.68
CA THR A 239 7.18 -7.38 -6.27
C THR A 239 8.47 -7.28 -7.08
N ALA A 240 9.56 -7.79 -6.52
CA ALA A 240 10.81 -7.94 -7.25
C ALA A 240 11.37 -9.36 -7.07
N THR A 241 11.90 -9.91 -8.15
CA THR A 241 12.52 -11.23 -8.18
C THR A 241 13.93 -11.10 -8.70
N ILE A 242 14.90 -11.61 -7.94
CA ILE A 242 16.28 -11.76 -8.44
C ILE A 242 16.31 -13.06 -9.24
N VAL A 243 16.64 -12.99 -10.53
CA VAL A 243 16.75 -14.15 -11.41
C VAL A 243 18.19 -14.67 -11.50
N HIS A 244 18.35 -15.87 -12.05
CA HIS A 244 19.65 -16.54 -12.18
C HIS A 244 20.62 -15.81 -13.13
N GLY A 245 21.90 -15.82 -12.77
CA GLY A 245 23.01 -15.36 -13.60
C GLY A 245 23.57 -14.00 -13.18
N ILE A 246 24.70 -13.65 -13.81
CA ILE A 246 25.39 -12.37 -13.63
C ILE A 246 25.69 -11.82 -15.03
N PHE A 247 25.28 -10.58 -15.30
CA PHE A 247 25.72 -9.85 -16.47
C PHE A 247 27.09 -9.23 -16.23
N ASP A 248 28.02 -9.41 -17.17
CA ASP A 248 29.28 -8.67 -17.13
C ASP A 248 28.98 -7.17 -17.30
N SER A 249 29.59 -6.34 -16.47
CA SER A 249 29.49 -4.87 -16.55
C SER A 249 29.80 -4.35 -17.97
N LYS A 250 30.70 -5.03 -18.71
CA LYS A 250 31.03 -4.68 -20.10
C LYS A 250 29.88 -4.93 -21.07
N ASP A 251 29.05 -5.94 -20.82
CA ASP A 251 27.95 -6.34 -21.71
C ASP A 251 26.75 -5.40 -21.57
N VAL A 252 26.57 -4.81 -20.38
CA VAL A 252 25.45 -3.91 -20.07
C VAL A 252 25.82 -2.42 -20.15
N ARG A 253 27.03 -2.08 -20.61
CA ARG A 253 27.52 -0.69 -20.63
C ARG A 253 26.68 0.24 -21.51
N PHE A 254 26.12 -0.29 -22.60
CA PHE A 254 25.27 0.47 -23.55
C PHE A 254 23.78 0.29 -23.30
N THR A 255 23.40 -0.46 -22.27
CA THR A 255 21.99 -0.63 -21.91
C THR A 255 21.41 0.68 -21.38
N HIS A 256 20.15 0.94 -21.70
CA HIS A 256 19.47 2.16 -21.30
C HIS A 256 19.51 2.36 -19.76
N PRO A 257 19.81 3.57 -19.24
CA PRO A 257 19.94 3.82 -17.80
C PRO A 257 18.68 3.46 -16.97
N SER A 258 17.49 3.54 -17.57
CA SER A 258 16.24 3.14 -16.91
C SER A 258 16.19 1.65 -16.54
N LYS A 259 17.03 0.81 -17.16
CA LYS A 259 17.14 -0.62 -16.83
C LYS A 259 18.14 -0.91 -15.73
N LYS A 260 19.05 0.00 -15.40
CA LYS A 260 20.06 -0.22 -14.35
C LYS A 260 19.53 0.25 -13.02
N THR A 261 19.78 -0.50 -11.97
CA THR A 261 19.45 -0.13 -10.58
C THR A 261 20.53 -0.65 -9.64
N TYR A 262 20.41 -0.31 -8.37
CA TYR A 262 21.29 -0.82 -7.33
C TYR A 262 20.47 -1.15 -6.07
N CYS A 263 20.99 -2.07 -5.27
CA CYS A 263 20.45 -2.33 -3.95
C CYS A 263 20.96 -1.26 -2.97
N LYS A 264 20.03 -0.55 -2.33
CA LYS A 264 20.31 0.54 -1.40
C LYS A 264 21.07 0.09 -0.15
N ASP A 265 20.88 -1.17 0.25
CA ASP A 265 21.49 -1.73 1.46
C ASP A 265 22.99 -2.01 1.30
N ASN A 266 23.41 -2.50 0.13
CA ASN A 266 24.78 -3.00 -0.09
C ASN A 266 25.50 -2.42 -1.30
N GLY A 267 24.85 -1.58 -2.10
CA GLY A 267 25.41 -0.95 -3.30
C GLY A 267 25.59 -1.88 -4.50
N ASP A 268 25.18 -3.16 -4.43
CA ASP A 268 25.26 -4.08 -5.56
C ASP A 268 24.42 -3.57 -6.74
N GLU A 269 24.97 -3.65 -7.95
CA GLU A 269 24.29 -3.25 -9.18
C GLU A 269 23.47 -4.39 -9.78
N TYR A 270 22.33 -4.04 -10.36
CA TYR A 270 21.40 -4.96 -11.00
C TYR A 270 20.88 -4.38 -12.32
N LEU A 271 20.62 -5.28 -13.26
CA LEU A 271 19.89 -4.99 -14.49
C LEU A 271 18.45 -5.46 -14.33
N MET A 272 17.49 -4.61 -14.62
CA MET A 272 16.12 -4.99 -14.88
C MET A 272 16.05 -5.70 -16.23
N VAL A 273 15.81 -7.01 -16.17
CA VAL A 273 15.64 -7.86 -17.35
C VAL A 273 14.33 -7.53 -18.03
N LEU A 274 13.27 -7.45 -17.23
CA LEU A 274 11.93 -7.06 -17.66
C LEU A 274 11.11 -6.56 -16.46
N LEU A 275 10.05 -5.84 -16.77
CA LEU A 275 8.97 -5.52 -15.84
C LEU A 275 7.68 -6.09 -16.43
N THR A 276 6.93 -6.88 -15.67
CA THR A 276 5.58 -7.30 -16.07
C THR A 276 4.53 -6.56 -15.27
N MET A 277 3.40 -6.26 -15.90
CA MET A 277 2.20 -5.82 -15.21
C MET A 277 1.04 -6.73 -15.60
N ASP A 278 0.40 -7.32 -14.61
CA ASP A 278 -0.90 -7.94 -14.78
C ASP A 278 -1.97 -6.98 -14.28
N ASN A 279 -3.04 -6.77 -15.05
CA ASN A 279 -4.10 -5.82 -14.73
C ASN A 279 -5.46 -6.45 -14.97
N ASP A 280 -6.25 -6.56 -13.91
CA ASP A 280 -7.60 -7.13 -13.95
C ASP A 280 -8.68 -6.06 -14.18
N VAL A 281 -8.30 -4.78 -14.27
CA VAL A 281 -9.23 -3.67 -14.48
C VAL A 281 -9.67 -3.61 -15.94
N SER A 282 -10.92 -3.99 -16.21
CA SER A 282 -11.60 -3.77 -17.48
C SER A 282 -12.42 -2.47 -17.42
N ILE A 283 -11.97 -1.42 -18.11
CA ILE A 283 -12.75 -0.19 -18.29
C ILE A 283 -13.91 -0.48 -19.25
N LYS A 284 -15.12 0.00 -18.94
CA LYS A 284 -16.27 -0.06 -19.86
C LYS A 284 -16.64 1.35 -20.32
N PHE A 285 -16.64 1.57 -21.62
CA PHE A 285 -17.10 2.82 -22.23
C PHE A 285 -18.60 2.76 -22.49
N VAL A 286 -19.34 3.80 -22.11
CA VAL A 286 -20.75 3.97 -22.48
C VAL A 286 -20.85 4.89 -23.68
N SER A 287 -21.47 4.41 -24.76
CA SER A 287 -21.81 5.22 -25.93
C SER A 287 -23.32 5.29 -26.09
N ILE A 288 -23.84 6.49 -26.40
CA ILE A 288 -25.26 6.67 -26.70
C ILE A 288 -25.44 6.55 -28.23
N GLY A 289 -26.15 5.52 -28.66
CA GLY A 289 -26.54 5.31 -30.04
C GLY A 289 -27.45 6.42 -30.55
N LYS A 290 -27.59 6.55 -31.87
CA LYS A 290 -28.51 7.53 -32.50
C LYS A 290 -29.97 7.38 -32.09
N ASP A 291 -30.32 6.22 -31.53
CA ASP A 291 -31.62 5.83 -31.01
C ASP A 291 -31.77 6.07 -29.50
N ASN A 292 -30.82 6.80 -28.88
CA ASN A 292 -30.69 6.96 -27.43
C ASN A 292 -30.50 5.63 -26.66
N SER A 293 -30.08 4.55 -27.32
CA SER A 293 -29.70 3.31 -26.62
C SER A 293 -28.28 3.43 -26.05
N GLU A 294 -28.10 3.03 -24.80
CA GLU A 294 -26.77 2.91 -24.20
C GLU A 294 -26.10 1.62 -24.69
N LYS A 295 -24.88 1.74 -25.21
CA LYS A 295 -24.02 0.60 -25.58
C LYS A 295 -22.75 0.65 -24.76
N GLN A 296 -22.49 -0.45 -24.05
CA GLN A 296 -21.23 -0.66 -23.35
C GLN A 296 -20.23 -1.37 -24.25
N SER A 297 -19.02 -0.85 -24.35
CA SER A 297 -17.87 -1.52 -24.98
C SER A 297 -16.71 -1.63 -23.99
N ALA A 298 -16.05 -2.78 -23.92
CA ALA A 298 -14.87 -2.96 -23.08
C ALA A 298 -13.65 -2.26 -23.71
N GLY A 299 -12.86 -1.57 -22.88
CA GLY A 299 -11.55 -1.04 -23.22
C GLY A 299 -10.45 -2.10 -23.22
N ASP A 300 -9.39 -1.85 -23.98
CA ASP A 300 -8.25 -2.76 -24.19
C ASP A 300 -7.08 -2.42 -23.24
N VAL A 301 -7.36 -2.44 -21.94
CA VAL A 301 -6.39 -2.08 -20.87
C VAL A 301 -6.17 -3.18 -19.84
N ALA A 302 -7.00 -4.22 -19.83
CA ALA A 302 -6.81 -5.42 -19.02
C ALA A 302 -5.78 -6.37 -19.67
N GLY A 303 -5.15 -7.21 -18.85
CA GLY A 303 -4.25 -8.29 -19.28
C GLY A 303 -2.78 -8.07 -18.97
N ASN A 304 -1.99 -9.11 -19.26
CA ASN A 304 -0.58 -9.17 -18.90
C ASN A 304 0.30 -8.49 -19.96
N ARG A 305 1.09 -7.51 -19.51
CA ARG A 305 2.00 -6.71 -20.35
C ARG A 305 3.43 -6.86 -19.88
N VAL A 306 4.36 -6.84 -20.84
CA VAL A 306 5.80 -6.89 -20.59
C VAL A 306 6.43 -5.61 -21.09
N TYR A 307 7.20 -4.96 -20.23
CA TYR A 307 7.92 -3.72 -20.51
C TYR A 307 9.41 -4.02 -20.48
N ASP A 308 10.10 -3.58 -21.53
CA ASP A 308 11.55 -3.72 -21.58
C ASP A 308 12.17 -2.83 -20.50
N ASN A 309 11.69 -1.58 -20.40
CA ASN A 309 12.23 -0.61 -19.46
C ASN A 309 11.16 0.27 -18.79
N LEU A 310 11.53 1.02 -17.74
CA LEU A 310 10.56 1.82 -16.96
C LEU A 310 9.88 2.92 -17.79
N ILE A 311 10.51 3.44 -18.85
CA ILE A 311 9.91 4.47 -19.71
C ILE A 311 8.72 3.89 -20.48
N ASP A 312 8.85 2.65 -20.97
CA ASP A 312 7.77 1.97 -21.70
C ASP A 312 6.53 1.82 -20.79
N PHE A 313 6.77 1.52 -19.51
CA PHE A 313 5.71 1.48 -18.49
C PHE A 313 5.06 2.84 -18.28
N THR A 314 5.85 3.93 -18.14
CA THR A 314 5.30 5.29 -17.98
C THR A 314 4.42 5.71 -19.15
N VAL A 315 4.82 5.41 -20.39
CA VAL A 315 4.02 5.72 -21.58
C VAL A 315 2.68 4.99 -21.54
N TRP A 316 2.69 3.70 -21.16
CA TRP A 316 1.46 2.94 -21.01
C TRP A 316 0.55 3.50 -19.90
N LEU A 317 1.12 3.82 -18.73
CA LEU A 317 0.34 4.34 -17.60
C LEU A 317 -0.36 5.66 -17.97
N SER A 318 0.32 6.53 -18.73
CA SER A 318 -0.28 7.76 -19.25
C SER A 318 -1.45 7.47 -20.19
N ALA A 319 -1.33 6.51 -21.10
CA ALA A 319 -2.43 6.09 -21.96
C ALA A 319 -3.60 5.49 -21.16
N PHE A 320 -3.31 4.69 -20.13
CA PHE A 320 -4.30 4.11 -19.23
C PHE A 320 -5.13 5.19 -18.51
N HIS A 321 -4.48 6.22 -17.96
CA HIS A 321 -5.19 7.34 -17.34
C HIS A 321 -6.04 8.14 -18.34
N GLN A 322 -5.54 8.36 -19.55
CA GLN A 322 -6.33 9.00 -20.62
C GLN A 322 -7.58 8.20 -20.98
N GLU A 323 -7.48 6.87 -21.04
CA GLU A 323 -8.63 6.00 -21.29
C GLU A 323 -9.65 6.08 -20.16
N ILE A 324 -9.22 6.11 -18.89
CA ILE A 324 -10.13 6.33 -17.74
C ILE A 324 -10.81 7.68 -17.86
N TYR A 325 -10.08 8.75 -18.19
CA TYR A 325 -10.64 10.09 -18.31
C TYR A 325 -11.68 10.22 -19.44
N MET A 326 -11.52 9.46 -20.51
CA MET A 326 -12.42 9.46 -21.67
C MET A 326 -13.65 8.55 -21.52
N ALA A 327 -13.61 7.58 -20.59
CA ALA A 327 -14.70 6.66 -20.30
C ALA A 327 -15.81 7.32 -19.48
#